data_AF-A0A7Y7L9W0-F1
#
_entry.id   AF-A0A7Y7L9W0-F1
#
_cell.length_a   1.000
_cell.length_b   1.000
_cell.length_c   1.000
_cell.angle_alpha   90.00
_cell.angle_beta   90.00
_cell.angle_gamma   90.00
#
_symmetry.space_group_name_H-M   'P 1'
#
loop_
_entity.id
_entity.type
_entity.pdbx_description
1 polymer ?
#
loop_
_entity_poly.entity_id
_entity_poly.type
_entity_poly.pdbx_seq_one_letter_code
_entity_poly.pdbx_strand_id
1 'polypeptide(L)' 'MIADPLSVSLFEMRLEEIHRRDPMLRYEISIRDFIALFPLKIKNGRPLKPEQPSSFALDRDVFLQVLVAFNQSFN' A
#
# COMPACT_ATOMS: atom_id res chain seq x y z
N MET A 1 -16.24 -14.58 1.76
CA MET A 1 -14.93 -14.79 1.11
C MET A 1 -13.90 -14.03 1.94
N ILE A 2 -12.97 -14.78 2.53
CA ILE A 2 -11.81 -14.26 3.27
C ILE A 2 -10.86 -13.69 2.21
N ALA A 3 -10.23 -12.55 2.45
CA ALA A 3 -9.27 -12.01 1.47
C ALA A 3 -8.20 -13.06 1.17
N ASP A 4 -7.94 -13.29 -0.10
CA ASP A 4 -7.01 -14.32 -0.54
C ASP A 4 -5.60 -13.97 -0.03
N PRO A 5 -4.91 -14.88 0.68
CA PRO A 5 -3.59 -14.60 1.24
C PRO A 5 -2.53 -14.27 0.17
N LEU A 6 -2.69 -14.71 -1.09
CA LEU A 6 -1.83 -14.27 -2.18
C LEU A 6 -2.05 -12.79 -2.52
N SER A 7 -3.29 -12.33 -2.59
CA SER A 7 -3.58 -10.92 -2.87
C SER A 7 -2.99 -9.99 -1.80
N VAL A 8 -3.03 -10.40 -0.53
CA VAL A 8 -2.38 -9.67 0.57
C VAL A 8 -0.88 -9.59 0.36
N SER A 9 -0.24 -10.75 0.13
CA SER A 9 1.20 -10.83 -0.10
C SER A 9 1.65 -10.05 -1.33
N LEU A 10 0.84 -10.07 -2.40
CA LEU A 10 1.08 -9.31 -3.63
C LEU A 10 1.04 -7.81 -3.34
N PHE A 11 0.05 -7.35 -2.57
CA PHE A 11 -0.07 -5.94 -2.22
C PHE A 11 1.12 -5.47 -1.38
N GLU A 12 1.55 -6.25 -0.38
CA GLU A 12 2.74 -5.93 0.41
C GLU A 12 4.00 -5.88 -0.45
N MET A 13 4.21 -6.85 -1.34
CA MET A 13 5.33 -6.82 -2.30
C MET A 13 5.32 -5.57 -3.18
N ARG A 14 4.14 -5.13 -3.63
CA ARG A 14 4.02 -3.92 -4.45
C ARG A 14 4.34 -2.66 -3.64
N LEU A 15 3.92 -2.58 -2.38
CA LEU A 15 4.30 -1.49 -1.48
C LEU A 15 5.82 -1.45 -1.29
N GLU A 16 6.46 -2.61 -1.12
CA GLU A 16 7.91 -2.69 -1.04
C GLU A 16 8.60 -2.21 -2.33
N GLU A 17 8.07 -2.57 -3.51
CA GLU A 17 8.60 -2.10 -4.79
C GLU A 17 8.48 -0.57 -4.92
N ILE A 18 7.33 0.01 -4.55
CA ILE A 18 7.10 1.46 -4.60
C ILE A 18 8.10 2.16 -3.68
N HIS A 19 8.25 1.67 -2.45
CA HIS A 19 9.25 2.16 -1.49
C HIS A 19 10.64 2.12 -2.07
N ARG A 20 11.07 0.99 -2.64
CA ARG A 20 12.44 0.82 -3.14
C ARG A 20 12.74 1.64 -4.40
N ARG A 21 11.75 1.87 -5.25
CA ARG A 21 11.91 2.63 -6.50
C ARG A 21 12.08 4.12 -6.24
N ASP A 22 11.45 4.65 -5.20
CA ASP A 22 11.51 6.07 -4.90
C ASP A 22 12.65 6.40 -3.90
N PRO A 23 13.72 7.11 -4.32
CA PRO A 23 14.84 7.43 -3.45
C PRO A 23 14.49 8.43 -2.33
N MET A 24 13.54 9.35 -2.57
CA MET A 24 13.10 10.29 -1.53
C MET A 24 12.31 9.56 -0.45
N LEU A 25 11.35 8.73 -0.86
CA LEU A 25 10.55 7.92 0.05
C LEU A 25 11.41 7.01 0.94
N ARG A 26 12.49 6.43 0.40
CA ARG A 26 13.46 5.65 1.18
C ARG A 26 14.18 6.46 2.25
N TYR A 27 14.42 7.73 1.99
CA TYR A 27 15.09 8.62 2.93
C TYR A 27 14.13 9.14 4.00
N GLU A 28 12.86 9.36 3.64
CA GLU A 28 11.86 9.93 4.55
C GLU A 28 11.23 8.92 5.50
N ILE A 29 11.01 7.69 5.05
CA ILE A 29 10.31 6.68 5.84
C ILE A 29 10.94 5.29 5.64
N SER A 30 11.00 4.50 6.70
CA SER A 30 11.42 3.10 6.59
C SER A 30 10.37 2.28 5.87
N ILE A 31 10.77 1.20 5.19
CA ILE A 31 9.83 0.34 4.46
C ILE A 31 8.71 -0.22 5.34
N ARG A 32 9.03 -0.56 6.60
CA ARG A 32 8.07 -1.06 7.60
C ARG A 32 7.02 -0.01 7.95
N ASP A 33 7.46 1.22 8.23
CA ASP A 33 6.57 2.33 8.52
C ASP A 33 5.74 2.70 7.30
N PHE A 34 6.30 2.65 6.09
CA PHE A 34 5.57 2.87 4.85
C PHE A 34 4.45 1.85 4.64
N ILE A 35 4.72 0.56 4.83
CA ILE A 35 3.68 -0.48 4.76
C ILE A 35 2.63 -0.24 5.85
N ALA A 36 3.04 0.17 7.05
CA ALA A 36 2.13 0.48 8.15
C ALA A 36 1.20 1.68 7.87
N LEU A 37 1.56 2.59 6.95
CA LEU A 37 0.67 3.68 6.51
C LEU A 37 -0.54 3.16 5.72
N PHE A 38 -0.46 1.96 5.15
CA PHE A 38 -1.50 1.37 4.31
C PHE A 38 -2.00 0.03 4.87
N PRO A 39 -2.63 0.04 6.06
CA PRO A 39 -3.15 -1.18 6.65
C PRO A 39 -4.27 -1.75 5.77
N LEU A 40 -4.16 -3.04 5.43
CA LEU A 40 -5.19 -3.72 4.68
C LEU A 40 -6.45 -3.88 5.55
N LYS A 41 -7.50 -3.12 5.23
CA LYS A 41 -8.80 -3.24 5.89
C LYS A 41 -9.71 -4.11 5.04
N ILE A 42 -10.35 -5.11 5.62
CA ILE A 42 -11.32 -5.96 4.92
C ILE A 42 -12.70 -5.69 5.53
N LYS A 43 -13.69 -5.33 4.70
CA LYS A 43 -15.08 -5.09 5.12
C LYS A 43 -16.03 -5.86 4.22
N ASN A 44 -16.91 -6.66 4.83
CA ASN A 44 -17.82 -7.58 4.11
C ASN A 44 -17.10 -8.50 3.10
N GLY A 45 -15.90 -8.98 3.46
CA GLY A 45 -15.12 -9.88 2.61
C GLY A 45 -14.53 -9.22 1.37
N ARG A 46 -14.55 -7.88 1.29
CA ARG A 46 -13.85 -7.11 0.26
C ARG A 46 -12.75 -6.27 0.88
N PRO A 47 -11.56 -6.22 0.28
CA PRO A 47 -10.51 -5.32 0.71
C PRO A 47 -10.97 -3.88 0.41
N LEU A 48 -10.77 -3.00 1.40
CA LEU A 48 -11.08 -1.59 1.30
C LEU A 48 -9.88 -0.86 0.70
N LYS A 49 -10.18 0.05 -0.22
CA LYS A 49 -9.18 0.90 -0.85
C LYS A 49 -8.41 1.69 0.23
N PRO A 50 -7.07 1.72 0.16
CA PRO A 50 -6.27 2.50 1.09
C PRO A 50 -6.60 3.98 0.98
N GLU A 51 -6.56 4.67 2.12
CA GLU A 51 -6.77 6.10 2.25
C GLU A 51 -5.42 6.81 2.39
N GLN A 52 -5.39 8.11 2.11
CA GLN A 52 -4.15 8.87 2.27
C GLN A 52 -3.81 8.97 3.77
N PRO A 53 -2.58 8.61 4.17
CA PRO A 53 -2.21 8.61 5.57
C PRO A 53 -2.24 10.03 6.14
N SER A 54 -3.05 10.26 7.18
CA SER A 54 -3.12 11.57 7.83
C SER A 54 -1.84 11.92 8.63
N SER A 55 -1.05 10.89 8.98
CA SER A 55 0.18 11.04 9.76
C SER A 55 1.42 11.37 8.93
N PHE A 56 1.38 11.17 7.62
CA PHE A 56 2.53 11.36 6.74
C PHE A 56 2.10 12.07 5.47
N ALA A 57 2.73 13.19 5.14
CA ALA A 57 2.48 13.92 3.91
C ALA A 57 3.11 13.15 2.73
N LEU A 58 2.43 12.09 2.30
CA LEU A 58 2.88 11.27 1.19
C LEU A 58 2.71 12.03 -0.12
N ASP A 59 3.73 11.98 -0.95
CA ASP A 59 3.68 12.50 -2.32
C ASP A 59 2.50 11.88 -3.10
N ARG A 60 1.85 12.71 -3.91
CA ARG A 60 0.65 12.32 -4.65
C ARG A 60 0.94 11.21 -5.65
N ASP A 61 2.09 11.24 -6.32
CA ASP A 61 2.48 10.23 -7.30
C ASP A 61 2.74 8.89 -6.63
N VAL A 62 3.37 8.89 -5.46
CA VAL A 62 3.53 7.68 -4.63
C VAL A 62 2.16 7.15 -4.22
N PHE A 63 1.24 8.01 -3.79
CA PHE A 63 -0.08 7.57 -3.37
C PHE A 63 -0.87 6.96 -4.53
N LEU A 64 -0.79 7.56 -5.72
CA LEU A 64 -1.40 7.00 -6.92
C LEU A 64 -0.84 5.61 -7.26
N GLN A 65 0.47 5.41 -7.13
CA GLN A 65 1.08 4.09 -7.32
C GLN A 65 0.54 3.06 -6.31
N VAL A 66 0.35 3.45 -5.05
CA VAL A 66 -0.27 2.59 -4.03
C VAL A 66 -1.70 2.20 -4.40
N LEU A 67 -2.49 3.16 -4.90
CA LEU A 67 -3.86 2.88 -5.34
C LEU A 67 -3.90 1.93 -6.55
N VAL A 68 -2.97 2.08 -7.49
CA VAL A 68 -2.84 1.17 -8.64
C VAL A 68 -2.41 -0.22 -8.19
N ALA A 69 -1.42 -0.32 -7.31
CA ALA A 69 -0.97 -1.58 -6.73
C ALA A 69 -2.09 -2.32 -6.00
N PHE A 70 -2.90 -1.60 -5.22
CA PHE A 70 -4.07 -2.15 -4.56
C PHE A 70 -5.07 -2.72 -5.57
N ASN A 71 -5.38 -1.95 -6.62
CA ASN A 71 -6.30 -2.40 -7.66
C ASN A 71 -5.78 -3.66 -8.37
N GLN A 72 -4.49 -3.70 -8.72
CA GLN A 72 -3.88 -4.89 -9.33
C GLN A 72 -3.86 -6.13 -8.44
N SER A 73 -3.90 -5.95 -7.11
CA SER A 73 -3.82 -7.06 -6.15
C SER A 73 -5.18 -7.65 -5.80
N PHE A 74 -6.25 -6.85 -5.93
CA PHE A 74 -7.57 -7.16 -5.40
C PHE A 74 -8.71 -7.01 -6.42
N ASN A 75 -8.41 -6.81 -7.70
CA ASN A 75 -9.36 -6.75 -8.81
C ASN A 75 -9.55 -8.12 -9.47
#